data_AF-A0A919Z1Z1-F1
#
_entry.id   AF-A0A919Z1Z1-F1
#
_cell.length_a   1.000
_cell.length_b   1.000
_cell.length_c   1.000
_cell.angle_alpha   90.00
_cell.angle_beta   90.00
_cell.angle_gamma   90.00
#
_symmetry.space_group_name_H-M   'P 1'
#
loop_
_entity.id
_entity.type
_entity.pdbx_description
1 polymer ?
#
loop_
_entity_poly.entity_id
_entity_poly.type
_entity_poly.pdbx_seq_one_letter_code
_entity_poly.pdbx_strand_id
1 'polypeptide(L)' 'MKRYLLQKLCSLDSQRETWTTIMESNNKEALLNFLGWNYRIVDRSNQEEVARSDTYQAASNERVI' A
#
# COMPACT_ATOMS: atom_id res chain seq x y z
N MET A 1 -8.34 -19.11 4.27
CA MET A 1 -7.41 -18.35 3.41
C MET A 1 -7.65 -16.87 3.66
N LYS A 2 -6.63 -16.08 4.02
CA LYS A 2 -6.77 -14.66 4.36
C LYS A 2 -6.43 -13.81 3.13
N ARG A 3 -7.34 -12.93 2.71
CA ARG A 3 -7.22 -12.13 1.49
C ARG A 3 -7.08 -10.66 1.84
N TYR A 4 -6.10 -10.00 1.24
CA TYR A 4 -5.79 -8.60 1.46
C TYR A 4 -6.09 -7.78 0.23
N LEU A 5 -6.51 -6.54 0.46
CA LEU A 5 -6.80 -5.53 -0.55
C LEU A 5 -5.81 -4.38 -0.40
N LEU A 6 -5.03 -4.13 -1.44
CA LEU A 6 -4.14 -2.98 -1.53
C LEU A 6 -4.86 -1.81 -2.22
N GLN A 7 -4.70 -0.60 -1.67
CA GLN A 7 -5.21 0.64 -2.25
C GLN A 7 -4.08 1.67 -2.30
N LYS A 8 -3.67 2.09 -3.50
CA LYS A 8 -2.76 3.22 -3.70
C LYS A 8 -3.51 4.53 -3.40
N LEU A 9 -2.88 5.40 -2.63
CA LEU A 9 -3.38 6.74 -2.34
C LEU A 9 -2.58 7.72 -3.19
N CYS A 10 -3.24 8.51 -4.04
CA CYS A 10 -2.58 9.61 -4.73
C CYS A 10 -3.08 10.92 -4.12
N SER A 11 -2.14 11.80 -3.74
CA SER A 11 -2.45 13.18 -3.40
C SER A 11 -1.88 14.07 -4.49
N LEU A 12 -2.75 14.61 -5.34
CA LEU A 12 -2.42 15.78 -6.16
C LEU A 12 -3.00 17.01 -5.45
N ASP A 13 -2.26 18.12 -5.52
CA ASP A 13 -2.48 19.33 -4.75
C ASP A 13 -3.97 19.69 -4.57
N SER A 14 -4.40 19.75 -3.31
CA SER A 14 -5.66 20.35 -2.86
C SER A 14 -6.99 19.79 -3.38
N GLN A 15 -7.01 18.77 -4.22
CA GLN A 15 -8.21 17.97 -4.51
C GLN A 15 -7.85 16.49 -4.39
N ARG A 16 -8.48 15.77 -3.43
CA ARG A 16 -8.25 14.34 -3.18
C ARG A 16 -8.83 13.49 -4.32
N GLU A 17 -8.31 13.60 -5.53
CA GLU A 17 -8.51 12.57 -6.55
C GLU A 17 -7.74 11.32 -6.14
N THR A 18 -8.44 10.44 -5.42
CA THR A 18 -7.89 9.16 -5.00
C THR A 18 -7.93 8.20 -6.19
N TRP A 19 -6.87 8.19 -6.99
CA TRP A 19 -6.65 7.14 -8.00
C TRP A 19 -6.44 5.81 -7.28
N THR A 20 -7.52 5.02 -7.18
CA THR A 20 -7.49 3.77 -6.44
C THR A 20 -7.20 2.62 -7.39
N THR A 21 -5.95 2.16 -7.42
CA THR A 21 -5.65 0.83 -7.96
C THR A 21 -5.89 -0.20 -6.87
N ILE A 22 -6.70 -1.21 -7.19
CA ILE A 22 -7.07 -2.32 -6.30
C ILE A 22 -6.29 -3.56 -6.70
N MET A 23 -5.58 -4.15 -5.75
CA MET A 23 -4.95 -5.47 -5.92
C MET A 23 -5.35 -6.39 -4.78
N GLU A 24 -5.82 -7.59 -5.11
CA GLU A 24 -6.11 -8.63 -4.13
C GLU A 24 -4.98 -9.68 -4.13
N SER A 25 -4.55 -10.09 -2.95
CA SER A 25 -3.58 -11.17 -2.79
C SER A 25 -3.77 -11.88 -1.46
N ASN A 26 -3.38 -13.15 -1.40
CA ASN A 26 -3.28 -13.89 -0.13
C ASN A 26 -1.89 -13.71 0.52
N ASN A 27 -0.98 -13.00 -0.15
CA ASN A 27 0.36 -12.69 0.33
C ASN A 27 0.47 -11.19 0.64
N LYS A 28 0.42 -10.85 1.93
CA LYS A 28 0.50 -9.47 2.43
C LYS A 28 1.86 -8.82 2.13
N GLU A 29 2.95 -9.57 2.29
CA GLU A 29 4.31 -9.06 2.14
C GLU A 29 4.62 -8.66 0.70
N ALA A 30 4.17 -9.45 -0.28
CA ALA A 30 4.29 -9.10 -1.68
C ALA A 30 3.57 -7.78 -2.03
N LEU A 31 2.38 -7.54 -1.44
CA LEU A 31 1.65 -6.28 -1.63
C LEU A 31 2.38 -5.08 -1.01
N LEU A 32 3.01 -5.26 0.16
CA LEU A 32 3.79 -4.21 0.81
C LEU A 32 5.01 -3.80 -0.02
N ASN A 33 5.74 -4.78 -0.57
CA ASN A 33 6.95 -4.53 -1.36
C ASN A 33 6.67 -3.87 -2.72
N PHE A 34 5.49 -4.06 -3.29
CA PHE A 34 5.17 -3.56 -4.64
C PHE A 34 5.03 -2.02 -4.72
N LEU A 35 4.47 -1.36 -3.70
CA LEU A 35 4.04 0.04 -3.83
C LEU A 35 5.01 1.10 -3.31
N GLY A 36 5.99 0.72 -2.50
CA GLY A 36 6.89 1.65 -1.83
C GLY A 36 6.20 2.49 -0.76
N TRP A 37 5.44 3.52 -1.17
CA TRP A 37 4.82 4.53 -0.28
C TRP A 37 3.38 4.84 -0.69
N ASN A 38 2.65 5.64 0.08
CA ASN A 38 1.30 6.11 -0.26
C ASN A 38 0.31 4.98 -0.56
N TYR A 39 0.14 4.05 0.38
CA TYR A 39 -0.80 2.95 0.27
C TYR A 39 -1.52 2.66 1.57
N ARG A 40 -2.62 1.92 1.49
CA ARG A 40 -3.20 1.19 2.62
C ARG A 40 -3.54 -0.25 2.22
N ILE A 41 -3.46 -1.16 3.19
CA ILE A 41 -3.85 -2.57 3.06
C ILE A 41 -5.01 -2.86 4.00
N VAL A 42 -6.06 -3.45 3.45
CA VAL A 42 -7.27 -3.86 4.19
C VAL A 42 -7.37 -5.37 4.18
N ASP A 43 -7.62 -5.98 5.34
CA ASP A 43 -7.99 -7.38 5.44
C ASP A 43 -9.46 -7.54 5.03
N ARG A 44 -9.73 -8.36 4.00
CA ARG A 44 -11.07 -8.53 3.44
C ARG A 44 -12.00 -9.36 4.33
N SER A 45 -11.46 -10.11 5.29
CA SER A 45 -12.26 -10.95 6.18
C SER A 45 -12.97 -10.13 7.25
N ASN A 46 -12.32 -9.11 7.80
CA ASN A 46 -12.83 -8.27 8.88
C ASN A 46 -12.97 -6.78 8.49
N GLN A 47 -12.60 -6.41 7.27
CA GLN A 47 -12.60 -5.04 6.75
C GLN A 47 -11.72 -4.06 7.53
N GLU A 48 -10.73 -4.57 8.28
CA GLU A 48 -9.82 -3.74 9.04
C GLU A 48 -8.59 -3.34 8.22
N GLU A 49 -8.13 -2.10 8.42
CA GLU A 49 -6.84 -1.67 7.90
C GLU A 49 -5.71 -2.32 8.70
N VAL A 50 -4.82 -3.03 8.00
CA VAL A 50 -3.73 -3.79 8.61
C VAL A 50 -2.34 -3.23 8.28
N ALA A 51 -2.25 -2.29 7.34
CA ALA A 51 -1.03 -1.53 7.05
C ALA A 51 -1.36 -0.23 6.31
N ARG A 52 -0.55 0.81 6.53
CA ARG A 52 -0.59 2.07 5.79
C ARG A 52 0.81 2.66 5.66
N SER A 53 1.08 3.31 4.54
CA SER A 53 2.24 4.17 4.35
C SER A 53 1.75 5.49 3.75
N ASP A 54 2.03 6.59 4.42
CA ASP A 54 1.64 7.96 4.10
C ASP A 54 2.83 8.91 3.88
N THR A 55 4.03 8.38 4.07
CA THR A 55 5.30 9.11 3.94
C THR A 55 6.19 8.37 2.97
N TYR A 56 6.87 9.14 2.11
CA TYR A 56 7.95 8.63 1.28
C TYR A 56 9.06 8.11 2.20
N GLN A 57 9.13 6.79 2.41
CA GLN A 57 10.37 6.18 2.85
C GLN A 57 11.31 6.29 1.66
N ALA A 58 12.23 7.26 1.72
CA ALA A 58 13.40 7.21 0.86
C ALA A 58 13.98 5.81 1.05
N ALA A 59 13.97 5.00 -0.01
CA ALA A 59 14.74 3.77 -0.02
C ALA A 59 16.14 4.17 0.43
N SER A 60 16.55 3.71 1.61
CA SER A 60 17.93 3.86 2.03
C SER A 60 18.73 3.20 0.93
N ASN A 61 19.44 4.01 0.13
CA ASN A 61 20.32 3.58 -0.94
C ASN A 61 21.59 2.97 -0.34
N GLU A 62 21.45 2.08 0.64
CA GLU A 62 22.50 1.14 0.98
C GLU A 62 22.52 0.09 -0.13
N ARG A 63 23.25 0.45 -1.19
CA ARG A 63 23.75 -0.49 -2.19
C ARG A 63 24.48 -1.59 -1.42
N VAL A 64 23.88 -2.76 -1.35
CA VAL A 64 24.60 -3.99 -1.08
C VAL A 64 25.46 -4.24 -2.32
N ILE A 65 26.75 -3.90 -2.21
CA ILE A 65 27.82 -4.33 -3.13
C ILE A 65 28.20 -5.75 -2.75
#